data_AF-A0A7G7LIQ7-F1
#
_entry.id   AF-A0A7G7LIQ7-F1
#
_cell.length_a   1.000
_cell.length_b   1.000
_cell.length_c   1.000
_cell.angle_alpha   90.00
_cell.angle_beta   90.00
_cell.angle_gamma   90.00
#
_symmetry.space_group_name_H-M   'P 1'
#
loop_
_entity.id
_entity.type
_entity.pdbx_description
1 polymer ?
#
loop_
_entity_poly.entity_id
_entity_poly.type
_entity_poly.pdbx_seq_one_letter_code
_entity_poly.pdbx_strand_id
1 'polypeptide(L)'
;RFLNAGSVDEIVFTKNATEAINTVAYGYGMPNIGEGDEIVVSILEHHSNIVPWHFIRERQGAKLVFTPVDDEGVFHIEEFEKRLTERTRLVAITHMSNALGTVTPIKKIVELAHERGIPVLVDGSQGAVHLPVDVQDLGCDWYVFTGHKTYGPSGIGVLYGR
;
A
#
# COMPACT_ATOMS: atom_id res chain seq x y z
N ARG A 1 -7.53 -3.95 20.13
CA ARG A 1 -6.15 -3.80 19.60
C ARG A 1 -6.19 -2.74 18.49
N PHE A 2 -5.14 -1.96 18.25
CA PHE A 2 -5.20 -0.83 17.29
C PHE A 2 -5.33 -1.28 15.83
N LEU A 3 -4.43 -2.15 15.33
CA LEU A 3 -4.52 -2.73 13.97
C LEU A 3 -5.23 -4.09 13.91
N ASN A 4 -5.49 -4.70 15.08
CA ASN A 4 -5.89 -6.11 15.19
C ASN A 4 -4.95 -7.10 14.49
N ALA A 5 -3.63 -6.91 14.55
CA ALA A 5 -2.65 -7.91 14.08
C ALA A 5 -2.68 -9.21 14.92
N GLY A 6 -2.26 -10.33 14.30
CA GLY A 6 -2.26 -11.66 14.90
C GLY A 6 -1.18 -11.79 15.98
N SER A 7 0.03 -11.31 15.68
CA SER A 7 1.18 -11.28 16.58
C SER A 7 1.79 -9.88 16.72
N VAL A 8 2.55 -9.67 17.79
CA VAL A 8 3.42 -8.49 17.93
C VAL A 8 4.67 -8.60 17.07
N ASP A 9 5.06 -9.81 16.67
CA ASP A 9 6.22 -10.06 15.80
C ASP A 9 5.97 -9.56 14.36
N GLU A 10 4.71 -9.34 13.99
CA GLU A 10 4.27 -8.76 12.72
C GLU A 10 4.40 -7.23 12.71
N ILE A 11 4.82 -6.61 13.82
CA ILE A 11 4.90 -5.15 13.99
C ILE A 11 6.35 -4.68 14.03
N VAL A 12 6.75 -3.96 12.99
CA VAL A 12 8.06 -3.34 12.88
C VAL A 12 7.95 -1.83 13.09
N PHE A 13 8.73 -1.30 14.03
CA PHE A 13 8.86 0.14 14.21
C PHE A 13 9.83 0.74 13.21
N THR A 14 9.46 1.89 12.67
CA THR A 14 10.27 2.70 11.76
C THR A 14 10.23 4.16 12.18
N LYS A 15 10.99 5.04 11.51
CA LYS A 15 10.92 6.49 11.76
C LYS A 15 9.57 7.11 11.36
N ASN A 16 8.95 6.62 10.29
CA ASN A 16 7.68 7.09 9.74
C ASN A 16 7.14 6.11 8.68
N ALA A 17 5.90 6.34 8.19
CA ALA A 17 5.31 5.52 7.14
C ALA A 17 6.15 5.49 5.84
N THR A 18 6.83 6.59 5.49
CA THR A 18 7.72 6.62 4.33
C THR A 18 8.85 5.59 4.44
N GLU A 19 9.45 5.47 5.63
CA GLU A 19 10.50 4.49 5.89
C GLU A 19 9.95 3.05 5.91
N ALA A 20 8.73 2.86 6.41
CA ALA A 20 8.03 1.58 6.33
C ALA A 20 7.81 1.13 4.87
N ILE A 21 7.34 2.03 4.00
CA ILE A 21 7.16 1.73 2.57
C ILE A 21 8.52 1.41 1.91
N ASN A 22 9.56 2.19 2.21
CA ASN A 22 10.90 1.90 1.70
C ASN A 22 11.43 0.55 2.20
N THR A 23 11.11 0.16 3.42
CA THR A 23 11.50 -1.15 3.95
C THR A 23 10.92 -2.28 3.09
N VAL A 24 9.65 -2.17 2.68
CA VAL A 24 9.03 -3.14 1.76
C VAL A 24 9.61 -3.02 0.34
N ALA A 25 9.79 -1.81 -0.19
CA ALA A 25 10.36 -1.61 -1.52
C ALA A 25 11.77 -2.21 -1.66
N TYR A 26 12.64 -2.05 -0.65
CA TYR A 26 14.00 -2.60 -0.67
C TYR A 26 14.08 -4.05 -0.19
N GLY A 27 13.28 -4.45 0.81
CA GLY A 27 13.30 -5.79 1.38
C GLY A 27 12.56 -6.83 0.53
N TYR A 28 11.42 -6.45 -0.05
CA TYR A 28 10.62 -7.31 -0.92
C TYR A 28 10.68 -6.89 -2.39
N GLY A 29 10.48 -5.60 -2.71
CA GLY A 29 10.37 -5.15 -4.09
C GLY A 29 11.63 -5.41 -4.93
N MET A 30 12.78 -4.89 -4.49
CA MET A 30 14.05 -4.97 -5.22
C MET A 30 14.52 -6.41 -5.54
N PRO A 31 14.38 -7.41 -4.65
CA PRO A 31 14.74 -8.79 -4.99
C PRO A 31 13.73 -9.52 -5.90
N ASN A 32 12.46 -9.11 -5.93
CA ASN A 32 11.37 -9.90 -6.51
C ASN A 32 10.71 -9.27 -7.75
N ILE A 33 11.01 -8.01 -8.08
CA ILE A 33 10.37 -7.27 -9.18
C ILE A 33 11.45 -6.76 -10.12
N GLY A 34 11.36 -7.13 -11.40
CA GLY A 34 12.38 -6.82 -12.39
C GLY A 34 11.84 -6.25 -13.69
N GLU A 35 12.61 -6.46 -14.77
CA GLU A 35 12.33 -5.86 -16.07
C GLU A 35 10.97 -6.29 -16.62
N GLY A 36 10.12 -5.30 -16.92
CA GLY A 36 8.80 -5.49 -17.49
C GLY A 36 7.74 -6.01 -16.51
N ASP A 37 8.08 -6.27 -15.25
CA ASP A 37 7.07 -6.52 -14.21
C ASP A 37 6.33 -5.23 -13.85
N GLU A 38 5.12 -5.37 -13.33
CA GLU A 38 4.22 -4.25 -13.04
C GLU A 38 3.98 -4.10 -11.54
N ILE A 39 4.02 -2.84 -11.09
CA ILE A 39 3.58 -2.42 -9.77
C ILE A 39 2.34 -1.55 -9.97
N VAL A 40 1.20 -2.03 -9.50
CA VAL A 40 -0.08 -1.31 -9.61
C VAL A 40 -0.24 -0.39 -8.41
N VAL A 41 -0.45 0.89 -8.68
CA VAL A 41 -0.70 1.96 -7.71
C VAL A 41 -1.99 2.69 -8.07
N SER A 42 -2.50 3.56 -7.19
CA SER A 42 -3.60 4.47 -7.55
C SER A 42 -3.08 5.85 -7.97
N ILE A 43 -3.92 6.65 -8.61
CA ILE A 43 -3.62 8.08 -8.83
C ILE A 43 -3.73 8.91 -7.53
N LEU A 44 -4.28 8.31 -6.46
CA LEU A 44 -4.48 8.94 -5.15
C LEU A 44 -3.24 8.87 -4.24
N GLU A 45 -2.18 8.19 -4.68
CA GLU A 45 -1.03 7.91 -3.82
C GLU A 45 -0.32 9.19 -3.36
N HIS A 46 0.04 9.22 -2.08
CA HIS A 46 1.03 10.15 -1.59
C HIS A 46 2.40 9.81 -2.20
N HIS A 47 3.28 10.79 -2.41
CA HIS A 47 4.60 10.56 -3.02
C HIS A 47 5.43 9.47 -2.32
N SER A 48 5.28 9.33 -1.00
CA SER A 48 5.93 8.25 -0.23
C SER A 48 5.54 6.84 -0.70
N ASN A 49 4.35 6.66 -1.26
CA ASN A 49 3.87 5.42 -1.86
C ASN A 49 3.96 5.43 -3.39
N ILE A 50 4.82 6.27 -3.97
CA ILE A 50 5.14 6.30 -5.42
C ILE A 50 6.64 6.19 -5.63
N VAL A 51 7.42 7.06 -4.98
CA VAL A 51 8.86 7.22 -5.24
C VAL A 51 9.67 5.94 -4.96
N PRO A 52 9.41 5.17 -3.89
CA PRO A 52 10.14 3.92 -3.67
C PRO A 52 9.94 2.91 -4.81
N TRP A 53 8.73 2.82 -5.35
CA TRP A 53 8.40 1.96 -6.49
C TRP A 53 8.99 2.51 -7.80
N HIS A 54 9.08 3.82 -7.95
CA HIS A 54 9.81 4.44 -9.07
C HIS A 54 11.28 4.00 -9.08
N PHE A 55 11.94 3.81 -7.94
CA PHE A 55 13.33 3.32 -7.96
C PHE A 55 13.44 1.91 -8.56
N ILE A 56 12.47 1.04 -8.36
CA ILE A 56 12.43 -0.29 -9.00
C ILE A 56 12.25 -0.12 -10.51
N ARG A 57 11.35 0.77 -10.96
CA ARG A 57 11.24 1.14 -12.38
C ARG A 57 12.56 1.63 -12.96
N GLU A 58 13.19 2.60 -12.31
CA GLU A 58 14.40 3.27 -12.80
C GLU A 58 15.62 2.35 -12.84
N ARG A 59 15.77 1.50 -11.82
CA ARG A 59 16.98 0.68 -11.64
C ARG A 59 16.87 -0.72 -12.21
N GLN A 60 15.65 -1.26 -12.33
CA GLN A 60 15.40 -2.65 -12.67
C GLN A 60 14.41 -2.83 -13.83
N GLY A 61 13.86 -1.74 -14.39
CA GLY A 61 13.01 -1.80 -15.59
C GLY A 61 11.56 -2.23 -15.32
N ALA A 62 11.11 -2.21 -14.07
CA ALA A 62 9.69 -2.41 -13.75
C ALA A 62 8.81 -1.26 -14.30
N LYS A 63 7.50 -1.46 -14.33
CA LYS A 63 6.51 -0.47 -14.80
C LYS A 63 5.58 -0.09 -13.65
N LEU A 64 5.29 1.20 -13.53
CA LEU A 64 4.22 1.69 -12.65
C LEU A 64 2.93 1.80 -13.45
N VAL A 65 1.87 1.17 -12.96
CA VAL A 65 0.54 1.18 -13.57
C VAL A 65 -0.41 1.89 -12.62
N PHE A 66 -1.06 2.96 -13.09
CA PHE A 66 -1.89 3.82 -12.25
C PHE A 66 -3.38 3.52 -12.44
N THR A 67 -4.06 3.24 -11.32
CA THR A 67 -5.51 3.10 -11.24
C THR A 67 -6.15 4.48 -11.06
N PRO A 68 -7.06 4.90 -11.95
CA PRO A 68 -7.69 6.21 -11.90
C PRO A 68 -8.76 6.26 -10.82
N VAL A 69 -9.26 7.48 -10.61
CA VAL A 69 -10.56 7.76 -10.02
C VAL A 69 -11.35 8.61 -11.01
N ASP A 70 -12.67 8.71 -10.84
CA ASP A 70 -13.48 9.63 -11.64
C ASP A 70 -13.34 11.09 -11.16
N ASP A 71 -14.03 12.00 -11.85
CA ASP A 71 -13.97 13.44 -11.59
C ASP A 71 -14.57 13.81 -10.21
N GLU A 72 -15.43 12.95 -9.67
CA GLU A 72 -16.02 13.01 -8.35
C GLU A 72 -15.11 12.43 -7.26
N GLY A 73 -13.97 11.85 -7.65
CA GLY A 73 -13.00 11.24 -6.75
C GLY A 73 -13.38 9.84 -6.26
N VAL A 74 -14.37 9.19 -6.88
CA VAL A 74 -14.79 7.82 -6.56
C VAL A 74 -13.82 6.82 -7.18
N PHE A 75 -13.42 5.84 -6.36
CA PHE A 75 -12.60 4.72 -6.79
C PHE A 75 -13.48 3.57 -7.28
N HIS A 76 -13.36 3.22 -8.56
CA HIS A 76 -14.10 2.11 -9.18
C HIS A 76 -13.25 0.84 -9.19
N ILE A 77 -13.75 -0.23 -8.57
CA ILE A 77 -12.99 -1.48 -8.41
C ILE A 77 -12.73 -2.17 -9.75
N GLU A 78 -13.62 -2.00 -10.72
CA GLU A 78 -13.51 -2.56 -12.07
C GLU A 78 -12.34 -1.93 -12.83
N GLU A 79 -12.05 -0.64 -12.58
CA GLU A 79 -10.88 0.02 -13.16
C GLU A 79 -9.58 -0.54 -12.56
N PHE A 80 -9.57 -0.83 -11.25
CA PHE A 80 -8.43 -1.53 -10.63
C PHE A 80 -8.23 -2.92 -11.24
N GLU A 81 -9.29 -3.73 -11.34
CA GLU A 81 -9.20 -5.11 -11.82
C GLU A 81 -8.67 -5.21 -13.25
N LYS A 82 -9.08 -4.29 -14.15
CA LYS A 82 -8.59 -4.22 -15.53
C LYS A 82 -7.07 -3.99 -15.64
N ARG A 83 -6.44 -3.47 -14.59
CA ARG A 83 -5.00 -3.16 -14.54
C ARG A 83 -4.17 -4.26 -13.93
N LEU A 84 -4.79 -5.28 -13.34
CA LEU A 84 -4.10 -6.49 -12.92
C LEU A 84 -3.84 -7.36 -14.15
N THR A 85 -2.57 -7.68 -14.40
CA THR A 85 -2.11 -8.53 -15.49
C THR A 85 -1.23 -9.66 -14.97
N GLU A 86 -0.82 -10.59 -15.84
CA GLU A 86 0.15 -11.63 -15.49
C GLU A 86 1.55 -11.06 -15.16
N ARG A 87 1.81 -9.78 -15.47
CA ARG A 87 3.05 -9.08 -15.15
C ARG A 87 3.00 -8.39 -13.79
N THR A 88 1.84 -8.26 -13.18
CA THR A 88 1.71 -7.62 -11.88
C THR A 88 2.41 -8.45 -10.79
N ARG A 89 3.26 -7.79 -10.00
CA ARG A 89 4.04 -8.42 -8.91
C ARG A 89 3.77 -7.82 -7.54
N LEU A 90 3.18 -6.62 -7.51
CA LEU A 90 2.83 -5.93 -6.28
C LEU A 90 1.72 -4.92 -6.54
N VAL A 91 0.81 -4.79 -5.58
CA VAL A 91 -0.13 -3.67 -5.47
C VAL A 91 0.31 -2.80 -4.30
N ALA A 92 0.47 -1.50 -4.51
CA ALA A 92 0.71 -0.53 -3.43
C ALA A 92 -0.34 0.57 -3.51
N ILE A 93 -1.25 0.61 -2.53
CA ILE A 93 -2.43 1.46 -2.62
C ILE A 93 -2.77 2.14 -1.27
N THR A 94 -3.22 3.38 -1.32
CA THR A 94 -3.68 4.10 -0.13
C THR A 94 -5.00 3.53 0.39
N HIS A 95 -5.16 3.41 1.71
CA HIS A 95 -6.44 3.09 2.34
C HIS A 95 -7.40 4.29 2.29
N MET A 96 -6.86 5.50 2.42
CA MET A 96 -7.62 6.75 2.36
C MET A 96 -6.74 7.85 1.75
N SER A 97 -7.23 8.48 0.68
CA SER A 97 -6.53 9.60 0.04
C SER A 97 -6.33 10.75 1.02
N ASN A 98 -5.12 11.31 1.08
CA ASN A 98 -4.84 12.49 1.89
C ASN A 98 -5.34 13.80 1.26
N ALA A 99 -5.70 13.77 -0.03
CA ALA A 99 -6.18 14.93 -0.76
C ALA A 99 -7.70 14.92 -0.88
N LEU A 100 -8.29 13.81 -1.33
CA LEU A 100 -9.72 13.71 -1.59
C LEU A 100 -10.52 13.12 -0.41
N GLY A 101 -9.85 12.43 0.51
CA GLY A 101 -10.54 11.66 1.57
C GLY A 101 -11.22 10.38 1.07
N THR A 102 -11.12 10.07 -0.23
CA THR A 102 -11.63 8.83 -0.83
C THR A 102 -11.07 7.61 -0.10
N VAL A 103 -11.97 6.75 0.38
CA VAL A 103 -11.63 5.45 0.97
C VAL A 103 -11.61 4.41 -0.14
N THR A 104 -10.50 3.69 -0.28
CA THR A 104 -10.41 2.60 -1.26
C THR A 104 -10.97 1.30 -0.66
N PRO A 105 -11.60 0.43 -1.47
CA PRO A 105 -12.16 -0.84 -0.99
C PRO A 105 -11.06 -1.90 -0.79
N ILE A 106 -10.17 -1.69 0.19
CA ILE A 106 -8.94 -2.48 0.41
C ILE A 106 -9.20 -3.98 0.47
N LYS A 107 -10.20 -4.42 1.24
CA LYS A 107 -10.51 -5.86 1.34
C LYS A 107 -10.79 -6.48 -0.03
N LYS A 108 -11.54 -5.79 -0.89
CA LYS A 108 -11.83 -6.28 -2.24
C LYS A 108 -10.61 -6.25 -3.17
N ILE A 109 -9.77 -5.23 -3.02
CA ILE A 109 -8.48 -5.14 -3.72
C ILE A 109 -7.58 -6.32 -3.37
N VAL A 110 -7.48 -6.65 -2.07
CA VAL A 110 -6.69 -7.78 -1.57
C VAL A 110 -7.22 -9.11 -2.11
N GLU A 111 -8.54 -9.34 -2.04
CA GLU A 111 -9.18 -10.54 -2.61
C GLU A 111 -8.76 -10.75 -4.08
N LEU A 112 -8.93 -9.73 -4.93
CA LEU A 112 -8.61 -9.80 -6.36
C LEU A 112 -7.11 -9.99 -6.64
N ALA A 113 -6.24 -9.38 -5.82
CA ALA A 113 -4.80 -9.51 -5.96
C ALA A 113 -4.32 -10.91 -5.53
N HIS A 114 -4.83 -11.41 -4.39
CA HIS A 114 -4.47 -12.71 -3.83
C HIS A 114 -4.98 -13.89 -4.65
N GLU A 115 -6.13 -13.76 -5.34
CA GLU A 115 -6.59 -14.73 -6.35
C GLU A 115 -5.54 -14.99 -7.44
N ARG A 116 -4.61 -14.04 -7.65
CA ARG A 116 -3.53 -14.10 -8.63
C ARG A 116 -2.14 -14.24 -7.99
N GLY A 117 -2.07 -14.44 -6.68
CA GLY A 117 -0.82 -14.55 -5.93
C GLY A 117 -0.01 -13.24 -5.85
N ILE A 118 -0.67 -12.09 -5.99
CA ILE A 118 -0.04 -10.76 -5.96
C ILE A 118 -0.17 -10.16 -4.55
N PRO A 119 0.91 -9.83 -3.84
CA PRO A 119 0.82 -9.23 -2.52
C PRO A 119 0.49 -7.73 -2.58
N VAL A 120 -0.08 -7.22 -1.49
CA VAL A 120 -0.64 -5.87 -1.36
C VAL A 120 -0.04 -5.13 -0.17
N LEU A 121 0.57 -3.98 -0.45
CA LEU A 121 0.92 -2.96 0.53
C LEU A 121 -0.18 -1.90 0.62
N VAL A 122 -0.62 -1.60 1.83
CA VAL A 122 -1.63 -0.57 2.10
C VAL A 122 -0.99 0.64 2.80
N ASP A 123 -1.03 1.81 2.17
CA ASP A 123 -0.72 3.09 2.83
C ASP A 123 -1.90 3.54 3.69
N GLY A 124 -1.83 3.17 4.97
CA GLY A 124 -2.80 3.51 5.99
C GLY A 124 -2.51 4.81 6.71
N SER A 125 -1.63 5.67 6.22
CA SER A 125 -1.22 6.89 6.95
C SER A 125 -2.38 7.81 7.31
N GLN A 126 -3.44 7.84 6.49
CA GLN A 126 -4.71 8.51 6.84
C GLN A 126 -5.76 7.53 7.35
N GLY A 127 -5.85 6.33 6.75
CA GLY A 127 -6.82 5.31 7.15
C GLY A 127 -6.75 4.96 8.63
N ALA A 128 -5.54 4.80 9.20
CA ALA A 128 -5.34 4.51 10.62
C ALA A 128 -5.78 5.64 11.57
N VAL A 129 -5.96 6.86 11.07
CA VAL A 129 -6.44 8.01 11.86
C VAL A 129 -7.97 8.06 11.85
N HIS A 130 -8.58 7.72 10.71
CA HIS A 130 -9.98 8.04 10.42
C HIS A 130 -10.91 6.84 10.31
N LEU A 131 -10.37 5.62 10.20
CA LEU A 131 -11.14 4.41 10.00
C LEU A 131 -10.81 3.38 11.09
N PRO A 132 -11.77 2.53 11.48
CA PRO A 132 -11.45 1.27 12.15
C PRO A 132 -10.56 0.43 11.22
N VAL A 133 -9.43 -0.06 11.75
CA VAL A 133 -8.50 -0.89 10.98
C VAL A 133 -8.39 -2.27 11.63
N ASP A 134 -8.68 -3.29 10.82
CA ASP A 134 -8.44 -4.69 11.15
C ASP A 134 -7.63 -5.32 10.01
N VAL A 135 -6.32 -5.46 10.19
CA VAL A 135 -5.43 -5.97 9.13
C VAL A 135 -5.66 -7.46 8.84
N GLN A 136 -6.26 -8.21 9.77
CA GLN A 136 -6.63 -9.60 9.52
C GLN A 136 -7.87 -9.68 8.63
N ASP A 137 -8.87 -8.83 8.87
CA ASP A 137 -10.08 -8.76 8.03
C ASP A 137 -9.79 -8.16 6.65
N LEU A 138 -8.93 -7.13 6.59
CA LEU A 138 -8.45 -6.56 5.33
C LEU A 138 -7.60 -7.56 4.53
N GLY A 139 -6.85 -8.41 5.23
CA GLY A 139 -6.04 -9.47 4.64
C GLY A 139 -4.76 -9.01 3.93
N CYS A 140 -4.42 -7.73 3.98
CA CYS A 140 -3.25 -7.18 3.29
C CYS A 140 -1.93 -7.77 3.82
N ASP A 141 -0.94 -7.89 2.94
CA ASP A 141 0.38 -8.41 3.27
C ASP A 141 1.20 -7.40 4.09
N TRP A 142 1.05 -6.11 3.78
CA TRP A 142 1.63 -5.02 4.56
C TRP A 142 0.65 -3.88 4.79
N TYR A 143 0.72 -3.27 5.97
CA TYR A 143 -0.04 -2.07 6.30
C TYR A 143 0.88 -1.07 7.01
N VAL A 144 0.94 0.16 6.52
CA VAL A 144 1.81 1.19 7.10
C VAL A 144 1.03 2.36 7.67
N PHE A 145 1.52 2.95 8.75
CA PHE A 145 1.02 4.25 9.21
C PHE A 145 2.10 5.02 9.99
N THR A 146 1.83 6.29 10.32
CA THR A 146 2.78 7.19 10.98
C THR A 146 2.22 7.76 12.27
N GLY A 147 3.03 7.80 13.33
CA GLY A 147 2.57 8.17 14.68
C GLY A 147 2.08 9.62 14.80
N HIS A 148 2.77 10.57 14.15
CA HIS A 148 2.43 12.00 14.24
C HIS A 148 1.05 12.37 13.66
N LYS A 149 0.42 11.47 12.88
CA LYS A 149 -0.96 11.66 12.40
C LYS A 149 -1.99 11.04 13.35
N THR A 150 -1.61 10.01 14.09
CA THR A 150 -2.46 9.33 15.08
C THR A 150 -2.27 9.92 16.49
N TYR A 151 -2.12 11.24 16.59
CA TYR A 151 -1.93 11.98 17.85
C TYR A 151 -0.68 11.58 18.68
N GLY A 152 0.25 10.85 18.06
CA GLY A 152 1.49 10.41 18.69
C GLY A 152 2.68 11.33 18.39
N PRO A 153 3.88 10.96 18.86
CA PRO A 153 5.11 11.71 18.62
C PRO A 153 5.52 11.76 17.14
N SER A 154 6.35 12.73 16.79
CA SER A 154 7.19 12.66 15.59
C SER A 154 8.28 11.59 15.75
N GLY A 155 8.86 11.15 14.63
CA GLY A 155 9.98 10.20 14.63
C GLY A 155 9.62 8.73 14.87
N ILE A 156 8.33 8.38 14.89
CA ILE A 156 7.86 7.00 14.95
C ILE A 156 6.81 6.70 13.87
N GLY A 157 6.95 5.55 13.24
CA GLY A 157 6.03 4.93 12.29
C GLY A 157 5.95 3.43 12.50
N VAL A 158 5.02 2.80 11.78
CA VAL A 158 4.75 1.38 11.91
C VAL A 158 4.64 0.76 10.52
N LEU A 159 5.30 -0.38 10.37
CA LEU A 159 5.07 -1.37 9.32
C LEU A 159 4.46 -2.60 9.99
N TYR A 160 3.24 -2.94 9.63
CA TYR A 160 2.72 -4.30 9.81
C TYR A 160 3.13 -5.14 8.59
N GLY A 161 3.57 -6.38 8.81
CA GLY A 161 3.84 -7.37 7.77
C GLY A 161 3.46 -8.77 8.23
N ARG A 162 2.72 -9.50 7.37
CA ARG A 162 2.22 -10.85 7.65
C ARG A 162 3.31 -11.93 7.57
#